data_AF-X1FM29-F1
#
_entry.id   AF-X1FM29-F1
#
_cell.length_a   1.000
_cell.length_b   1.000
_cell.length_c   1.000
_cell.angle_alpha   90.00
_cell.angle_beta   90.00
_cell.angle_gamma   90.00
#
_symmetry.space_group_name_H-M   'P 1'
#
loop_
_entity.id
_entity.type
_entity.pdbx_description
1 polymer ?
#
loop_
_entity_poly.entity_id
_entity_poly.type
_entity_poly.pdbx_seq_one_letter_code
_entity_poly.pdbx_strand_id
1 'polypeptide(L)'
;NFTYWLALTMAGQVQLELAQPISGDNVYSDFMAEHGEGLHHVAFTVDDINETTQIMNKEGFPTLMSGGFSDGGFAYYDTLGPLKVTLEA
;
A
#
# COMPACT_ATOMS: atom_id res chain seq x y z
N ASN A 1 -10.47 13.37 2.75
CA ASN A 1 -11.05 12.62 1.62
C ASN A 1 -10.12 12.77 0.44
N PHE A 2 -9.74 11.64 -0.16
CA PHE A 2 -8.92 11.60 -1.35
C PHE A 2 -9.65 10.80 -2.43
N THR A 3 -9.22 10.96 -3.68
CA THR A 3 -9.73 10.22 -4.84
C THR A 3 -8.55 9.78 -5.69
N TYR A 4 -8.68 8.61 -6.28
CA TYR A 4 -7.65 8.00 -7.12
C TYR A 4 -8.34 7.02 -8.08
N TRP A 5 -7.68 6.71 -9.19
CA TRP A 5 -8.08 5.64 -10.10
C TRP A 5 -7.18 4.44 -9.94
N LEU A 6 -7.78 3.26 -10.11
CA LEU A 6 -7.09 1.99 -10.15
C LEU A 6 -7.35 1.28 -11.47
N ALA A 7 -6.30 0.71 -12.05
CA ALA A 7 -6.39 -0.28 -13.11
C ALA A 7 -5.63 -1.53 -12.68
N LEU A 8 -6.31 -2.68 -12.72
CA LEU A 8 -5.78 -3.96 -12.27
C LEU A 8 -5.66 -4.92 -13.46
N THR A 9 -4.55 -5.65 -13.56
CA THR A 9 -4.39 -6.73 -14.52
C THR A 9 -3.51 -7.85 -13.98
N MET A 10 -3.57 -9.03 -14.60
CA MET A 10 -2.75 -10.17 -14.20
C MET A 10 -1.60 -10.38 -15.20
N ALA A 11 -0.39 -10.45 -14.69
CA ALA A 11 0.80 -10.89 -15.41
C ALA A 11 1.23 -12.26 -14.86
N GLY A 12 0.61 -13.32 -15.38
CA GLY A 12 0.78 -14.67 -14.82
C GLY A 12 0.19 -14.76 -13.41
N GLN A 13 1.04 -15.03 -12.41
CA GLN A 13 0.64 -15.15 -11.01
C GLN A 13 0.72 -13.83 -10.23
N VAL A 14 1.17 -12.75 -10.87
CA VAL A 14 1.31 -11.43 -10.23
C VAL A 14 0.18 -10.52 -10.70
N GLN A 15 -0.50 -9.86 -9.77
CA GLN A 15 -1.39 -8.76 -10.09
C GLN A 15 -0.55 -7.48 -10.22
N LEU A 16 -0.74 -6.77 -11.34
CA LEU A 16 -0.22 -5.43 -11.53
C LEU A 16 -1.34 -4.44 -11.24
N GLU A 17 -1.05 -3.49 -10.37
CA GLU A 17 -1.92 -2.37 -10.02
C GLU A 17 -1.31 -1.06 -10.50
N LEU A 18 -2.03 -0.33 -11.35
CA LEU A 18 -1.71 1.05 -11.67
C LEU A 18 -2.61 1.96 -10.85
N ALA A 19 -2.01 2.78 -10.00
CA ALA A 19 -2.69 3.76 -9.18
C ALA A 19 -2.39 5.18 -9.67
N GLN A 20 -3.44 5.97 -9.91
CA GLN A 20 -3.34 7.38 -10.27
C GLN A 20 -4.02 8.23 -9.20
N PRO A 21 -3.27 8.96 -8.34
CA PRO A 21 -3.87 9.92 -7.42
C PRO A 21 -4.53 11.07 -8.21
N ILE A 22 -5.76 11.46 -7.81
CA ILE A 22 -6.54 12.53 -8.47
C ILE A 22 -6.66 13.77 -7.58
N SER A 23 -7.01 13.60 -6.30
CA SER A 23 -7.08 14.72 -5.35
C SER A 23 -7.02 14.23 -3.90
N GLY A 24 -6.60 15.13 -3.00
CA GLY A 24 -6.49 14.88 -1.56
C GLY A 24 -5.25 14.08 -1.17
N ASP A 25 -4.80 14.28 0.07
CA ASP A 25 -3.56 13.67 0.57
C ASP A 25 -3.74 12.17 0.84
N ASN A 26 -2.84 11.37 0.29
CA ASN A 26 -2.75 9.93 0.47
C ASN A 26 -1.34 9.42 0.10
N VAL A 27 -1.03 8.16 0.42
CA VAL A 27 0.30 7.59 0.17
C VAL A 27 0.74 7.65 -1.31
N TYR A 28 -0.20 7.52 -2.26
CA TYR A 28 0.12 7.59 -3.68
C TYR A 28 0.51 9.02 -4.11
N SER A 29 -0.18 10.04 -3.59
CA SER A 29 0.17 11.44 -3.89
C SER A 29 1.53 11.81 -3.29
N ASP A 30 1.83 11.32 -2.09
CA ASP A 30 3.09 11.57 -1.41
C ASP A 30 4.25 10.93 -2.18
N PHE A 31 4.10 9.66 -2.58
CA PHE A 31 5.08 8.96 -3.39
C PHE A 31 5.31 9.63 -4.75
N MET A 32 4.23 10.03 -5.44
CA MET A 32 4.33 10.74 -6.72
C MET A 32 5.07 12.07 -6.59
N ALA A 33 4.88 12.80 -5.49
CA ALA A 33 5.55 14.07 -5.24
C ALA A 33 7.05 13.90 -4.93
N GLU A 34 7.42 12.85 -4.20
CA GLU A 34 8.80 12.60 -3.78
C GLU A 34 9.64 11.89 -4.86
N HIS A 35 9.04 10.96 -5.59
CA HIS A 35 9.77 10.03 -6.47
C HIS A 35 9.34 10.08 -7.94
N GLY A 36 8.17 10.66 -8.24
CA GLY A 36 7.54 10.51 -9.55
C GLY A 36 6.93 9.12 -9.74
N GLU A 37 6.73 8.72 -11.01
CA GLU A 37 6.17 7.39 -11.35
C GLU A 37 7.15 6.26 -10.98
N GLY A 38 6.64 5.17 -10.42
CA GLY A 38 7.47 4.02 -10.05
C GLY A 38 6.74 2.92 -9.30
N LEU A 39 7.50 1.91 -8.86
CA LEU A 39 6.99 0.83 -8.00
C LEU A 39 6.70 1.38 -6.60
N HIS A 40 5.42 1.58 -6.29
CA HIS A 40 4.97 2.15 -5.02
C HIS A 40 5.03 1.16 -3.86
N HIS A 41 4.44 -0.04 -4.03
CA HIS A 41 4.35 -1.05 -2.98
C HIS A 41 4.43 -2.48 -3.56
N VAL A 42 4.58 -3.46 -2.67
CA VAL A 42 4.33 -4.88 -2.94
C VAL A 42 3.33 -5.38 -1.91
N ALA A 43 2.20 -5.91 -2.38
CA ALA A 43 1.11 -6.41 -1.55
C ALA A 43 1.16 -7.93 -1.35
N PHE A 44 0.82 -8.38 -0.15
CA PHE A 44 0.67 -9.78 0.21
C PHE A 44 -0.69 -10.00 0.85
N THR A 45 -1.47 -10.95 0.34
CA THR A 45 -2.70 -11.38 1.03
C THR A 45 -2.35 -12.07 2.34
N VAL A 46 -2.94 -11.61 3.43
CA VAL A 46 -2.82 -12.19 4.77
C VAL A 46 -4.17 -12.65 5.30
N ASP A 47 -4.16 -13.59 6.25
CA ASP A 47 -5.39 -14.08 6.88
C ASP A 47 -6.02 -13.04 7.83
N ASP A 48 -5.20 -12.24 8.52
CA ASP A 48 -5.65 -11.18 9.44
C ASP A 48 -4.75 -9.93 9.34
N ILE A 49 -5.31 -8.85 8.79
CA ILE A 49 -4.64 -7.56 8.63
C ILE A 49 -4.39 -6.89 9.99
N ASN A 50 -5.26 -7.09 10.99
CA ASN A 50 -5.06 -6.51 12.32
C ASN A 50 -3.90 -7.18 13.03
N GLU A 51 -3.81 -8.51 12.98
CA GLU A 51 -2.68 -9.26 13.52
C GLU A 51 -1.37 -8.86 12.83
N THR A 52 -1.36 -8.84 11.49
CA THR A 52 -0.20 -8.42 10.70
C THR A 52 0.23 -6.99 11.04
N THR A 53 -0.74 -6.08 11.17
CA THR A 53 -0.49 -4.69 11.56
C THR A 53 0.13 -4.57 12.94
N GLN A 54 -0.32 -5.38 13.92
CA GLN A 54 0.30 -5.40 15.24
C GLN A 54 1.75 -5.89 15.20
N ILE A 55 2.03 -6.93 14.42
CA ILE A 55 3.39 -7.44 14.23
C ILE A 55 4.27 -6.37 13.59
N MET A 56 3.84 -5.78 12.47
CA MET A 56 4.62 -4.77 11.74
C MET A 56 4.93 -3.55 12.62
N ASN A 57 3.92 -3.02 13.33
CA ASN A 57 4.14 -1.90 14.26
C ASN A 57 5.11 -2.26 15.40
N LYS A 58 5.02 -3.48 15.95
CA LYS A 58 5.92 -3.96 17.01
C LYS A 58 7.37 -4.10 16.54
N GLU A 59 7.57 -4.52 15.29
CA GLU A 59 8.89 -4.65 14.67
C GLU A 59 9.46 -3.30 14.18
N GLY A 60 8.74 -2.19 14.40
CA GLY A 60 9.20 -0.85 14.07
C GLY A 60 8.85 -0.36 12.67
N PHE A 61 7.88 -1.00 12.00
CA PHE A 61 7.33 -0.59 10.72
C PHE A 61 5.94 0.01 10.92
N PRO A 62 5.84 1.33 11.22
CA PRO A 62 4.56 1.97 11.49
C PRO A 62 3.62 1.91 10.29
N THR A 63 2.31 1.82 10.57
CA THR A 63 1.28 1.92 9.53
C THR A 63 1.22 3.33 8.95
N LEU A 64 1.39 3.44 7.63
CA LEU A 64 1.32 4.70 6.89
C LEU A 64 -0.13 5.08 6.55
N MET A 65 -0.89 4.09 6.08
CA MET A 65 -2.28 4.26 5.67
C MET A 65 -2.97 2.91 5.71
N SER A 66 -4.25 2.91 6.10
CA SER A 66 -5.09 1.70 6.10
C SER A 66 -6.51 2.06 5.72
N GLY A 67 -7.26 1.06 5.27
CA GLY A 67 -8.66 1.20 4.91
C GLY A 67 -9.37 -0.15 4.93
N GLY A 68 -10.69 -0.12 5.06
CA GLY A 68 -11.53 -1.31 5.06
C GLY A 68 -12.60 -1.24 3.98
N PHE A 69 -12.94 -2.41 3.44
CA PHE A 69 -14.07 -2.65 2.54
C PHE A 69 -14.90 -3.82 3.08
N SER A 70 -16.03 -4.14 2.42
CA SER A 70 -17.01 -5.12 2.92
C SER A 70 -16.45 -6.53 3.12
N ASP A 71 -15.38 -6.87 2.40
CA ASP A 71 -14.79 -8.19 2.27
C ASP A 71 -13.29 -8.21 2.61
N GLY A 72 -12.77 -7.15 3.24
CA GLY A 72 -11.37 -7.08 3.63
C GLY A 72 -10.89 -5.66 3.94
N GLY A 73 -9.60 -5.43 3.77
CA GLY A 73 -8.99 -4.11 3.92
C GLY A 73 -7.59 -4.10 3.34
N PHE A 74 -6.86 -3.04 3.65
CA PHE A 74 -5.44 -2.91 3.36
C PHE A 74 -4.73 -2.15 4.48
N ALA A 75 -3.44 -2.41 4.64
CA ALA A 75 -2.54 -1.61 5.47
C ALA A 75 -1.14 -1.50 4.84
N TYR A 76 -0.67 -0.27 4.64
CA TYR A 76 0.69 0.05 4.19
C TYR A 76 1.62 0.25 5.38
N TYR A 77 2.85 -0.26 5.31
CA TYR A 77 3.85 -0.16 6.38
C TYR A 77 5.10 0.57 5.92
N ASP A 78 5.70 1.39 6.80
CA ASP A 78 6.94 2.11 6.51
C ASP A 78 8.16 1.18 6.47
N THR A 79 8.34 0.51 5.34
CA THR A 79 9.44 -0.42 5.08
C THR A 79 10.41 0.09 4.01
N LEU A 80 10.16 1.28 3.44
CA LEU A 80 10.92 1.83 2.32
C LEU A 80 12.41 1.96 2.65
N GLY A 81 12.74 2.39 3.87
CA GLY A 81 14.12 2.52 4.35
C GLY A 81 14.90 1.20 4.26
N PRO A 82 14.54 0.16 5.02
CA PRO A 82 15.27 -1.11 5.05
C PRO A 82 15.03 -2.02 3.84
N LEU A 83 13.80 -2.08 3.30
CA LEU A 83 13.43 -3.02 2.23
C LEU A 83 13.45 -2.40 0.84
N LYS A 84 13.62 -1.09 0.72
CA LYS A 84 13.60 -0.33 -0.55
C LYS A 84 12.27 -0.39 -1.28
N VAL A 85 11.21 -0.84 -0.59
CA VAL A 85 9.83 -0.86 -1.06
C VAL A 85 8.89 -0.82 0.13
N THR A 86 7.71 -0.23 -0.06
CA THR A 86 6.60 -0.27 0.91
C THR A 86 5.91 -1.63 0.82
N LEU A 87 5.66 -2.27 1.96
CA LEU A 87 4.84 -3.48 2.03
C LEU A 87 3.39 -3.14 2.33
N GLU A 88 2.49 -3.88 1.70
CA GLU A 88 1.05 -3.85 1.94
C GLU A 88 0.57 -5.25 2.38
N ALA A 89 -0.34 -5.27 3.35
CA ALA A 89 -1.12 -6.44 3.74
C ALA A 89 -2.61 -6.20 3.53
#